data_AF-A0A258CFG5-F1
#
_entry.id   AF-A0A258CFG5-F1
#
_cell.length_a   1.000
_cell.length_b   1.000
_cell.length_c   1.000
_cell.angle_alpha   90.00
_cell.angle_beta   90.00
_cell.angle_gamma   90.00
#
_symmetry.space_group_name_H-M   'P 1'
#
loop_
_entity.id
_entity.type
_entity.pdbx_description
1 polymer ?
#
loop_
_entity_poly.entity_id
_entity_poly.type
_entity_poly.pdbx_seq_one_letter_code
_entity_poly.pdbx_strand_id
1 'polypeptide(L)' 'MNIYNFDLNLLRVLDALLRERNVSRAAQRLSLSQPAVSNALGRLRELLDDPLLVR' A
#
# COMPACT_ATOMS: atom_id res chain seq x y z
N MET A 1 -16.67 2.82 5.40
CA MET A 1 -15.67 3.40 4.47
C MET A 1 -16.32 4.51 3.67
N ASN A 2 -15.93 5.77 3.90
CA ASN A 2 -16.42 6.90 3.10
C ASN A 2 -15.54 7.04 1.84
N ILE A 3 -16.05 6.55 0.71
CA ILE A 3 -15.34 6.51 -0.58
C ILE A 3 -15.00 7.89 -1.14
N TYR A 4 -15.67 8.96 -0.70
CA TYR A 4 -15.43 10.31 -1.21
C TYR A 4 -14.13 10.94 -0.70
N ASN A 5 -13.58 10.43 0.41
CA ASN A 5 -12.31 10.91 0.99
C ASN A 5 -11.19 9.85 0.89
N PHE A 6 -11.38 8.84 0.05
CA PHE A 6 -10.41 7.75 -0.07
C PHE A 6 -9.25 8.16 -0.99
N ASP A 7 -8.02 8.09 -0.48
CA ASP A 7 -6.82 8.32 -1.29
C ASP A 7 -6.64 7.20 -2.31
N LEU A 8 -7.05 7.46 -3.56
CA LEU A 8 -7.00 6.48 -4.65
C LEU A 8 -5.57 6.02 -4.97
N ASN A 9 -4.53 6.74 -4.54
CA ASN A 9 -3.15 6.26 -4.68
C ASN A 9 -2.89 5.01 -3.84
N LEU A 10 -3.64 4.79 -2.76
CA LEU A 10 -3.55 3.58 -1.95
C LEU A 10 -3.93 2.34 -2.76
N LEU A 11 -4.82 2.43 -3.75
CA LEU A 11 -5.13 1.30 -4.65
C LEU A 11 -3.94 0.92 -5.52
N ARG A 12 -3.20 1.91 -6.03
CA ARG A 12 -1.97 1.67 -6.81
C ARG A 12 -0.88 1.04 -5.97
N VAL A 13 -0.74 1.50 -4.72
CA VAL A 13 0.18 0.91 -3.75
C VAL A 13 -0.21 -0.53 -3.42
N LEU A 14 -1.50 -0.77 -3.18
CA LEU A 14 -2.02 -2.11 -2.91
C LEU A 14 -1.76 -3.08 -4.06
N ASP A 15 -2.06 -2.71 -5.32
CA ASP A 15 -1.78 -3.55 -6.49
C ASP A 15 -0.28 -3.90 -6.59
N ALA A 16 0.61 -2.92 -6.45
CA ALA A 16 2.05 -3.16 -6.49
C ALA A 16 2.51 -4.10 -5.35
N LEU A 17 2.01 -3.91 -4.14
CA LEU A 17 2.36 -4.74 -3.00
C LEU A 17 1.85 -6.18 -3.14
N LEU A 18 0.65 -6.38 -3.69
CA LEU A 18 0.08 -7.72 -3.95
C LEU A 18 0.87 -8.47 -5.04
N ARG A 19 1.35 -7.77 -6.07
CA ARG A 19 2.16 -8.35 -7.15
C ARG A 19 3.58 -8.68 -6.71
N GLU A 20 4.25 -7.73 -6.07
CA GLU A 20 5.67 -7.85 -5.73
C GLU A 20 5.91 -8.63 -4.44
N ARG A 21 4.91 -8.70 -3.54
CA ARG A 21 4.99 -9.29 -2.18
C ARG A 21 6.22 -8.82 -1.39
N ASN A 22 6.74 -7.64 -1.75
CA ASN A 22 7.96 -7.07 -1.21
C ASN A 22 7.88 -5.54 -1.30
N VAL A 23 8.00 -4.87 -0.15
CA VAL A 23 7.83 -3.41 -0.04
C VAL A 23 8.89 -2.65 -0.84
N SER A 24 10.14 -3.11 -0.84
CA SER A 24 11.24 -2.46 -1.58
C SER A 24 11.06 -2.57 -3.09
N ARG A 25 10.63 -3.73 -3.60
CA ARG A 25 10.31 -3.92 -5.03
C ARG A 25 9.09 -3.12 -5.45
N ALA A 26 8.05 -3.06 -4.62
CA ALA A 26 6.87 -2.23 -4.88
C ALA A 26 7.24 -0.74 -4.95
N ALA A 27 8.13 -0.26 -4.07
CA ALA A 27 8.65 1.10 -4.11
C ALA A 27 9.40 1.40 -5.42
N GLN A 28 10.28 0.49 -5.86
CA GLN A 28 10.96 0.62 -7.16
C GLN A 28 9.97 0.68 -8.33
N ARG A 29 8.98 -0.24 -8.37
CA ARG A 29 7.95 -0.29 -9.41
C ARG A 29 7.13 1.00 -9.50
N LEU A 30 6.82 1.60 -8.35
CA LEU A 30 6.03 2.84 -8.27
C LEU A 30 6.88 4.11 -8.39
N SER A 31 8.20 4.00 -8.52
CA SER A 31 9.13 5.13 -8.44
C SER A 31 8.94 5.96 -7.17
N LEU A 32 8.70 5.29 -6.04
CA LEU A 32 8.54 5.86 -4.71
C LEU A 32 9.69 5.42 -3.80
N SER A 33 9.83 6.12 -2.67
CA SER A 33 10.72 5.66 -1.60
C SER A 33 10.09 4.48 -0.85
N GLN A 34 10.93 3.58 -0.33
CA GLN A 34 10.47 2.46 0.52
C GLN A 34 9.69 2.93 1.77
N PRO A 35 10.07 4.04 2.45
CA PRO A 35 9.28 4.60 3.54
C PRO A 35 7.88 5.06 3.11
N ALA A 36 7.75 5.65 1.92
CA ALA A 36 6.45 6.09 1.40
C ALA A 36 5.50 4.89 1.19
N VAL A 37 6.00 3.80 0.63
CA VAL A 37 5.23 2.57 0.43
C VAL A 37 4.90 1.89 1.77
N SER A 38 5.82 1.90 2.75
CA SER A 38 5.56 1.36 4.09
C SER A 38 4.45 2.12 4.81
N ASN A 39 4.48 3.46 4.74
CA ASN A 39 3.44 4.30 5.31
C ASN A 39 2.08 4.07 4.63
N ALA A 40 2.07 3.93 3.30
CA ALA A 40 0.86 3.58 2.57
C ALA A 40 0.32 2.18 2.93
N LEU A 41 1.19 1.18 3.16
CA LEU A 41 0.78 -0.13 3.67
C LEU A 41 0.17 -0.03 5.08
N GLY A 42 0.74 0.80 5.98
CA GLY A 42 0.15 1.07 7.29
C GLY A 42 -1.27 1.62 7.18
N ARG A 43 -1.45 2.68 6.37
CA ARG A 43 -2.77 3.26 6.08
C ARG A 43 -3.75 2.26 5.46
N LEU A 44 -3.28 1.40 4.55
CA LEU A 44 -4.11 0.34 3.97
C LEU A 44 -4.61 -0.65 5.02
N ARG A 45 -3.76 -1.05 5.97
CA ARG A 45 -4.14 -1.95 7.06
C ARG A 45 -5.21 -1.32 7.96
N GLU A 46 -5.05 -0.05 8.30
CA GLU A 46 -6.03 0.70 9.10
C GLU A 46 -7.37 0.87 8.38
N LEU A 47 -7.34 1.20 7.08
CA LEU A 47 -8.55 1.44 6.29
C LEU A 47 -9.36 0.17 6.02
N LEU A 48 -8.67 -0.96 5.90
CA LEU A 48 -9.28 -2.26 5.60
C LEU A 48 -9.54 -3.10 6.85
N ASP A 49 -9.03 -2.66 8.01
CA ASP A 49 -9.02 -3.43 9.26
C ASP A 49 -8.47 -4.86 9.05
N ASP A 50 -7.43 -4.95 8.22
CA ASP A 50 -6.83 -6.23 7.80
C ASP A 50 -5.30 -6.15 7.94
N PRO A 51 -4.65 -7.16 8.54
CA PRO A 51 -3.20 -7.22 8.66
C PRO A 51 -2.54 -7.62 7.32
N LEU A 52 -2.76 -6.83 6.26
CA LEU A 52 -2.30 -7.12 4.91
C LEU A 52 -0.81 -7.46 4.85
N LEU A 53 -0.49 -8.50 4.08
CA LEU A 53 0.89 -8.93 3.78
C LEU A 53 1.70 -9.25 5.03
N VAL A 54 1.10 -9.96 5.98
CA VAL A 54 1.79 -10.65 7.07
C VAL A 54 2.65 -11.79 6.54
N ARG A 55 3.74 -12.07 7.27
CA ARG A 55 4.64 -13.21 7.02
C ARG A 55 4.33 -14.33 8.00
#